data_AF-A0A2J7ZGB7-F1
#
_entry.id   AF-A0A2J7ZGB7-F1
#
_cell.length_a   1.000
_cell.length_b   1.000
_cell.length_c   1.000
_cell.angle_alpha   90.00
_cell.angle_beta   90.00
_cell.angle_gamma   90.00
#
_symmetry.space_group_name_H-M   'P 1'
#
loop_
_entity.id
_entity.type
_entity.pdbx_description
1 polymer ?
#
loop_
_entity_poly.entity_id
_entity_poly.type
_entity_poly.pdbx_seq_one_letter_code
_entity_poly.pdbx_strand_id
1 'polypeptide(L)'
;MAWVACQTKLSYKYRRRTHTVTPALEECYLRLDVSCASEACDSCHIGSAPPYAGGASYEHGGDAATVAPTATLSAAAPYYLVPDAAALSDLLELFELPDISNYIILASAVRQ
;
A
#
# COMPACT_ATOMS: atom_id res chain seq x y z
N MET A 1 9.50 -5.89 10.70
CA MET A 1 8.18 -5.46 10.20
C MET A 1 7.25 -5.34 11.39
N ALA A 2 6.65 -4.17 11.63
CA ALA A 2 5.74 -3.94 12.75
C ALA A 2 4.29 -3.97 12.24
N TRP A 3 3.53 -4.99 12.62
CA TRP A 3 2.08 -5.11 12.36
C TRP A 3 1.30 -4.98 13.66
N VAL A 4 0.13 -4.35 13.59
CA VAL A 4 -0.72 -4.06 14.76
C VAL A 4 -1.70 -5.19 15.03
N ALA A 5 -2.25 -5.76 13.96
CA ALA A 5 -3.24 -6.82 14.06
C ALA A 5 -3.22 -7.70 12.81
N CYS A 6 -3.64 -8.95 12.98
CA CYS A 6 -3.99 -9.86 11.90
C CYS A 6 -5.48 -10.17 12.00
N GLN A 7 -6.21 -10.01 10.89
CA GLN A 7 -7.60 -10.41 10.76
C GLN A 7 -7.69 -11.62 9.85
N THR A 8 -8.35 -12.68 10.32
CA THR A 8 -8.60 -13.88 9.53
C THR A 8 -10.04 -13.91 9.07
N LYS A 9 -10.27 -14.10 7.78
CA LYS A 9 -11.60 -14.21 7.18
C LYS A 9 -11.73 -15.58 6.52
N LEU A 10 -12.66 -16.40 7.05
CA LEU A 10 -13.09 -17.61 6.38
C LEU A 10 -14.22 -17.27 5.41
N SER A 11 -14.05 -17.62 4.14
CA SER A 11 -15.05 -17.50 3.10
C SER A 11 -15.32 -18.85 2.47
N TYR A 12 -16.49 -19.01 1.87
CA TYR A 12 -16.86 -20.22 1.14
C TYR A 12 -17.19 -19.86 -0.29
N LYS A 13 -16.45 -20.43 -1.24
CA LYS A 13 -16.67 -20.21 -2.66
C LYS A 13 -17.37 -21.41 -3.26
N TYR A 14 -18.59 -21.18 -3.77
CA TYR A 14 -19.28 -22.19 -4.56
C TYR A 14 -18.70 -22.25 -5.97
N ARG A 15 -18.21 -23.43 -6.36
CA ARG A 15 -17.70 -23.70 -7.71
C ARG A 15 -18.81 -24.33 -8.54
N ARG A 16 -19.42 -23.53 -9.42
CA ARG A 16 -20.53 -23.97 -10.30
C ARG A 16 -20.19 -25.21 -11.14
N ARG A 17 -18.98 -25.29 -11.71
CA ARG A 17 -18.58 -26.40 -12.59
C ARG A 17 -18.49 -27.75 -11.89
N THR A 18 -18.06 -27.77 -10.62
CA THR A 18 -17.88 -29.00 -9.85
C THR A 18 -19.02 -29.22 -8.85
N HIS A 19 -19.95 -28.27 -8.74
CA HIS A 19 -20.98 -28.21 -7.70
C HIS A 19 -20.43 -28.37 -6.27
N THR A 20 -19.17 -28.00 -6.04
CA THR A 20 -18.52 -28.10 -4.73
C THR A 20 -18.43 -26.75 -4.04
N VAL A 21 -18.53 -26.76 -2.71
CA VAL A 21 -18.25 -25.60 -1.86
C VAL A 21 -16.84 -25.78 -1.30
N THR A 22 -15.93 -24.85 -1.62
CA THR A 22 -14.56 -24.87 -1.12
C THR A 22 -14.35 -23.76 -0.09
N PRO A 23 -13.85 -24.06 1.13
CA PRO A 23 -13.43 -23.02 2.05
C PRO A 23 -12.20 -22.28 1.50
N ALA A 24 -12.13 -20.98 1.73
CA ALA A 24 -10.98 -20.13 1.44
C ALA A 24 -10.72 -19.28 2.68
N LEU A 25 -9.52 -19.40 3.24
CA LEU A 25 -9.09 -18.66 4.42
C LEU A 25 -8.11 -17.59 3.98
N GLU A 26 -8.42 -16.34 4.33
CA GLU A 26 -7.62 -15.18 4.00
C GLU A 26 -7.15 -14.51 5.30
N GLU A 27 -5.88 -14.08 5.31
CA GLU A 27 -5.29 -13.32 6.41
C GLU A 27 -4.94 -11.91 5.93
N CYS A 28 -5.37 -10.91 6.71
CA CYS A 28 -5.17 -9.50 6.43
C CYS A 28 -4.38 -8.86 7.58
N TYR A 29 -3.19 -8.37 7.27
CA TYR A 29 -2.28 -7.76 8.24
C TYR A 29 -2.39 -6.23 8.20
N LEU A 30 -2.65 -5.61 9.35
CA LEU A 30 -2.63 -4.15 9.50
C LEU A 30 -1.20 -3.70 9.80
N ARG A 31 -0.61 -2.97 8.85
CA ARG A 31 0.77 -2.48 8.86
C ARG A 31 0.82 -1.00 9.25
N LEU A 32 1.82 -0.61 10.04
CA LEU A 32 2.07 0.79 10.40
C LEU A 32 3.10 1.48 9.50
N ASP A 33 3.82 0.71 8.70
CA ASP A 33 4.90 1.17 7.83
C ASP A 33 4.42 1.49 6.41
N VAL A 34 3.14 1.82 6.22
CA VAL A 34 2.59 2.24 4.93
C VAL A 34 2.87 3.74 4.75
N SER A 35 3.74 4.07 3.80
CA SER A 35 4.08 5.47 3.48
C SER A 35 2.93 6.18 2.78
N CYS A 36 2.74 7.47 3.08
CA CYS A 36 1.86 8.35 2.31
C CYS A 36 2.49 8.85 1.00
N ALA A 37 3.78 8.58 0.77
CA ALA A 37 4.56 8.97 -0.41
C ALA A 37 4.68 10.48 -0.70
N SER A 38 4.30 11.34 0.25
CA SER A 38 4.42 12.79 0.17
C SER A 38 5.76 13.30 0.67
N GLU A 39 6.41 14.17 -0.11
CA GLU A 39 7.63 14.90 0.28
C GLU A 39 7.41 15.82 1.48
N ALA A 40 6.18 16.26 1.72
CA ALA A 40 5.85 17.15 2.83
C ALA A 40 5.67 16.40 4.16
N CYS A 41 5.70 15.06 4.17
CA CYS A 41 5.36 14.28 5.34
C CYS A 41 6.61 13.84 6.13
N ASP A 42 6.95 14.61 7.16
CA ASP A 42 8.08 14.28 8.05
C ASP A 42 7.83 12.97 8.84
N SER A 43 6.57 12.64 9.16
CA SER A 43 6.24 11.44 9.93
C SER A 43 6.48 10.13 9.17
N CYS A 44 6.22 10.11 7.86
CA CYS A 44 6.48 8.94 7.02
C CYS A 44 7.97 8.79 6.68
N HIS A 45 8.73 9.89 6.66
CA HIS A 45 10.19 9.86 6.51
C HIS A 45 10.91 9.24 7.72
N ILE A 46 10.34 9.38 8.92
CA ILE A 46 10.93 8.87 10.18
C ILE A 46 10.66 7.36 10.37
N GLY A 47 9.98 6.70 9.43
CA GLY A 47 9.44 5.35 9.57
C GLY A 47 10.28 4.16 9.09
N SER A 48 11.51 4.33 8.60
CA SER A 48 12.42 3.20 8.41
C SER A 48 13.04 2.83 9.77
N ALA A 49 12.29 2.05 10.55
CA ALA A 49 12.57 1.45 11.87
C ALA A 49 13.91 1.78 12.58
N PRO A 50 13.91 2.06 13.91
CA PRO A 50 15.15 1.88 14.68
C PRO A 50 15.55 0.40 14.64
N PRO A 51 16.86 0.07 14.54
CA PRO A 51 17.31 -1.29 14.70
C PRO A 51 16.97 -1.70 16.13
N TYR A 52 16.48 -2.93 16.25
CA TYR A 52 16.27 -3.65 17.49
C TYR A 52 17.33 -3.28 18.56
N ALA A 53 16.92 -2.59 19.62
CA ALA A 53 17.72 -2.45 20.83
C ALA A 53 17.70 -3.78 21.58
N GLY A 54 18.49 -4.73 21.08
CA GLY A 54 18.73 -6.04 21.68
C GLY A 54 20.06 -6.56 21.16
N GLY A 55 21.08 -6.49 22.01
CA GLY A 55 22.49 -6.61 21.66
C GLY A 55 22.87 -7.84 20.84
N ALA A 56 23.67 -7.61 19.81
CA ALA A 56 24.95 -8.27 19.58
C ALA A 56 25.55 -7.73 18.29
N SER A 57 26.75 -7.17 18.40
CA SER A 57 27.62 -6.76 17.31
C SER A 57 28.06 -7.96 16.48
N TYR A 58 27.74 -7.94 15.18
CA TYR A 58 28.53 -8.63 14.16
C TYR A 58 28.50 -7.81 12.88
N GLU A 59 29.67 -7.31 12.50
CA GLU A 59 29.92 -6.65 11.23
C GLU A 59 29.76 -7.66 10.10
N HIS A 60 28.81 -7.41 9.20
CA HIS A 60 28.85 -7.95 7.86
C HIS A 60 28.25 -6.95 6.89
N GLY A 61 29.10 -6.42 6.01
CA GLY A 61 28.69 -5.63 4.86
C GLY A 61 27.74 -6.44 4.00
N GLY A 62 26.50 -5.97 3.95
CA GLY A 62 25.50 -6.41 3.01
C GLY A 62 24.59 -5.23 2.79
N ASP A 63 24.59 -4.70 1.57
CA ASP A 63 23.66 -3.69 1.08
C ASP A 63 22.23 -4.20 1.25
N ALA A 64 21.67 -4.03 2.46
CA ALA A 64 20.24 -4.05 2.65
C ALA A 64 19.75 -2.75 2.01
N ALA A 65 19.49 -2.80 0.71
CA ALA A 65 18.77 -1.77 -0.03
C ALA A 65 17.45 -1.53 0.69
N THR A 66 17.51 -0.60 1.64
CA THR A 66 16.38 0.01 2.29
C THR A 66 15.82 0.83 1.15
N VAL A 67 14.83 0.28 0.43
CA VAL A 67 14.11 1.01 -0.59
C VAL A 67 13.43 2.14 0.16
N ALA A 68 14.13 3.27 0.28
CA ALA A 68 13.58 4.50 0.79
C ALA A 68 12.30 4.73 -0.04
N PRO A 69 11.15 4.96 0.61
CA PRO A 69 9.94 5.24 -0.13
C PRO A 69 10.24 6.46 -1.01
N THR A 70 10.39 6.22 -2.32
CA THR A 70 10.64 7.30 -3.27
C THR A 70 9.39 8.15 -3.20
N ALA A 71 9.52 9.36 -2.65
CA ALA A 71 8.42 10.29 -2.62
C ALA A 71 8.00 10.54 -4.08
N THR A 72 6.73 10.30 -4.37
CA THR A 72 6.14 10.45 -5.71
C THR A 72 5.15 11.60 -5.75
N LEU A 73 4.74 12.09 -4.57
CA LEU A 73 3.81 13.19 -4.41
C LEU A 73 4.57 14.44 -3.97
N SER A 74 4.58 15.44 -4.85
CA SER A 74 5.34 16.68 -4.65
C SER A 74 4.75 17.53 -3.54
N ALA A 75 5.58 18.02 -2.62
CA ALA A 75 5.17 18.97 -1.59
C ALA A 75 4.63 20.30 -2.16
N ALA A 76 4.99 20.62 -3.41
CA ALA A 76 4.56 21.85 -4.08
C ALA A 76 3.19 21.71 -4.78
N ALA A 77 2.60 20.51 -4.81
CA ALA A 77 1.31 20.30 -5.45
C ALA A 77 0.20 21.07 -4.71
N PRO A 78 -0.65 21.86 -5.40
CA PRO A 78 -1.71 22.63 -4.77
C PRO A 78 -2.88 21.74 -4.28
N TYR A 79 -3.04 20.55 -4.85
CA TYR A 79 -4.07 19.59 -4.51
C TYR A 79 -3.64 18.16 -4.89
N TYR A 80 -4.32 17.17 -4.30
CA TYR A 80 -4.27 15.77 -4.71
C TYR A 80 -5.65 15.29 -5.09
N LEU A 81 -5.75 14.54 -6.19
CA LEU A 81 -7.01 13.92 -6.63
C LEU A 81 -7.08 12.48 -6.11
N VAL A 82 -8.22 12.09 -5.54
CA VAL A 82 -8.46 10.72 -5.08
C VAL A 82 -9.71 10.20 -5.76
N PRO A 83 -9.60 9.57 -6.94
CA PRO A 83 -10.76 9.06 -7.64
C PRO A 83 -11.32 7.81 -6.95
N ASP A 84 -12.65 7.67 -6.99
CA ASP A 84 -13.31 6.43 -6.60
C ASP A 84 -13.33 5.43 -7.77
N ALA A 85 -13.86 4.23 -7.52
CA ALA A 85 -13.88 3.19 -8.55
C ALA A 85 -14.76 3.54 -9.75
N ALA A 86 -15.86 4.27 -9.54
CA ALA A 86 -16.75 4.68 -10.63
C ALA A 86 -16.11 5.74 -11.52
N ALA A 87 -15.43 6.74 -10.94
CA ALA A 87 -14.68 7.72 -11.71
C ALA A 87 -13.54 7.07 -12.51
N LEU A 88 -12.85 6.07 -11.92
CA LEU A 88 -11.81 5.32 -12.64
C LEU A 88 -12.38 4.46 -13.77
N SER A 89 -13.56 3.85 -13.62
CA SER A 89 -14.16 3.06 -14.69
C SER A 89 -14.66 3.92 -15.84
N ASP A 90 -15.26 5.06 -15.52
CA ASP A 90 -16.00 5.87 -16.49
C ASP A 90 -15.09 6.90 -17.19
N LEU A 91 -14.01 7.31 -16.54
CA LEU A 91 -13.14 8.41 -17.00
C LEU A 91 -11.66 7.99 -17.07
N LEU A 92 -11.36 6.71 -17.32
CA LEU A 92 -9.98 6.22 -17.36
C LEU A 92 -9.11 7.01 -18.34
N GLU A 93 -9.64 7.29 -19.54
CA GLU A 93 -8.99 8.07 -20.59
C GLU A 93 -8.62 9.48 -20.12
N LEU A 94 -9.41 10.07 -19.21
CA LEU A 94 -9.15 11.39 -18.66
C LEU A 94 -7.88 11.39 -17.79
N PHE A 95 -7.64 10.32 -17.02
CA PHE A 95 -6.44 10.19 -16.18
C PHE A 95 -5.17 9.87 -16.97
N GLU A 96 -5.28 9.54 -18.26
CA GLU A 96 -4.14 9.37 -19.17
C GLU A 96 -3.66 10.72 -19.75
N LEU A 97 -4.45 11.79 -19.61
CA LEU A 97 -4.09 13.10 -20.11
C LEU A 97 -2.93 13.70 -19.29
N PRO A 98 -1.95 14.35 -19.95
CA PRO A 98 -0.78 14.93 -19.28
C PRO A 98 -1.13 16.09 -18.34
N ASP A 99 -2.28 16.74 -18.55
CA ASP A 99 -2.75 17.86 -17.73
C ASP A 99 -3.25 17.41 -16.35
N ILE A 100 -3.57 16.13 -16.20
CA ILE A 100 -4.04 15.56 -14.94
C ILE A 100 -2.87 14.86 -14.25
N SER A 101 -2.32 15.55 -13.25
CA SER A 101 -1.24 15.07 -12.41
C SER A 101 -1.67 15.00 -10.94
N ASN A 102 -0.80 14.43 -10.10
CA ASN A 102 -0.96 14.42 -8.64
C ASN A 102 -2.24 13.71 -8.15
N TYR A 103 -2.55 12.54 -8.70
CA TYR A 103 -3.63 11.71 -8.20
C TYR A 103 -3.12 10.52 -7.38
N ILE A 104 -3.93 10.06 -6.43
CA ILE A 104 -3.66 8.95 -5.52
C ILE A 104 -4.70 7.87 -5.79
N ILE A 105 -4.23 6.71 -6.24
CA ILE A 105 -5.11 5.56 -6.48
C ILE A 105 -5.17 4.72 -5.21
N LEU A 106 -6.38 4.54 -4.67
CA LEU A 106 -6.62 3.66 -3.54
C LEU A 106 -6.63 2.19 -3.98
N ALA A 107 -5.92 1.32 -3.26
CA ALA A 107 -5.93 -0.12 -3.52
C ALA A 107 -7.34 -0.74 -3.45
N SER A 108 -8.25 -0.14 -2.68
CA SER A 108 -9.66 -0.53 -2.62
C SER A 108 -10.43 -0.21 -3.90
N ALA A 109 -10.09 0.87 -4.61
CA ALA A 109 -10.75 1.25 -5.85
C ALA A 109 -10.33 0.34 -7.02
N VAL A 110 -9.05 -0.10 -7.05
CA VAL A 110 -8.52 -1.00 -8.08
C VAL A 110 -9.06 -2.43 -7.97
N ARG A 111 -9.49 -2.85 -6.77
CA ARG A 111 -9.94 -4.23 -6.50
C ARG A 111 -11.43 -4.47 -6.78
N GLN A 112 -12.19 -3.43 -7.14
CA GLN A 112 -13.62 -3.56 -7.45
C GLN A 112 -13.81 -4.20 -8.83
#